data_AF-A0A7G5EF26-F1
#
_entry.id   AF-A0A7G5EF26-F1
#
_cell.length_a   1.000
_cell.length_b   1.000
_cell.length_c   1.000
_cell.angle_alpha   90.00
_cell.angle_beta   90.00
_cell.angle_gamma   90.00
#
_symmetry.space_group_name_H-M   'P 1'
#
loop_
_entity.id
_entity.type
_entity.pdbx_description
1 polymer ?
#
loop_
_entity_poly.entity_id
_entity_poly.type
_entity_poly.pdbx_seq_one_letter_code
_entity_poly.pdbx_strand_id
1 'polypeptide(L)'
;MHKNLFALGVSMLVLAGCGSAPSQSRTEADQGRCAGYGYQPGSDSFAKCMMTVDVAREKRDARDHPSDARMKSLSIERNGDTRFPICSAAGMDNNLDTVNNAWYGPNCRQR
;
A
#
# COMPACT_ATOMS: atom_id res chain seq x y z
N MET A 1 -39.91 -51.05 9.41
CA MET A 1 -38.49 -51.41 9.56
C MET A 1 -37.64 -50.21 9.14
N HIS A 2 -36.64 -49.89 9.98
CA HIS A 2 -35.70 -48.74 9.93
C HIS A 2 -35.01 -48.53 8.56
N LYS A 3 -34.41 -47.41 8.16
CA LYS A 3 -33.72 -46.26 8.80
C LYS A 3 -33.88 -45.06 7.81
N ASN A 4 -33.76 -43.79 8.18
CA ASN A 4 -32.47 -43.09 8.11
C ASN A 4 -32.55 -41.72 8.81
N LEU A 5 -31.91 -41.68 9.96
CA LEU A 5 -31.39 -40.51 10.67
C LEU A 5 -30.11 -40.07 9.95
N PHE A 6 -30.09 -38.89 9.31
CA PHE A 6 -28.89 -38.16 8.87
C PHE A 6 -29.35 -36.73 8.54
N ALA A 7 -28.69 -35.65 8.90
CA ALA A 7 -27.61 -35.40 9.84
C ALA A 7 -27.55 -33.87 9.96
N LEU A 8 -27.10 -33.43 11.13
CA LEU A 8 -26.59 -32.10 11.46
C LEU A 8 -26.17 -31.27 10.25
N GLY A 9 -26.92 -30.19 9.98
CA GLY A 9 -26.47 -29.10 9.13
C GLY A 9 -25.32 -28.37 9.80
N VAL A 10 -24.09 -28.76 9.47
CA VAL A 10 -22.87 -28.03 9.80
C VAL A 10 -22.87 -26.77 8.93
N SER A 11 -23.31 -25.66 9.50
CA SER A 11 -23.12 -24.33 8.91
C SER A 11 -21.63 -24.00 9.00
N MET A 12 -20.88 -24.26 7.93
CA MET A 12 -19.53 -23.71 7.76
C MET A 12 -19.66 -22.21 7.53
N LEU A 13 -19.64 -21.43 8.63
CA LEU A 13 -19.28 -20.03 8.56
C LEU A 13 -17.80 -19.95 8.12
N VAL A 14 -17.58 -19.80 6.82
CA VAL A 14 -16.28 -19.39 6.29
C VAL A 14 -16.16 -17.89 6.62
N LEU A 15 -15.43 -17.56 7.68
CA LEU A 15 -14.97 -16.19 7.89
C LEU A 15 -13.94 -15.88 6.79
N ALA A 16 -14.41 -15.34 5.67
CA ALA A 16 -13.55 -14.66 4.72
C ALA A 16 -12.96 -13.44 5.43
N GLY A 17 -11.71 -13.56 5.89
CA GLY A 17 -10.99 -12.49 6.57
C GLY A 17 -10.95 -11.25 5.69
N CYS A 18 -11.50 -10.15 6.21
CA CYS A 18 -11.40 -8.85 5.59
C CYS A 18 -10.03 -8.25 5.95
N GLY A 19 -9.22 -7.93 4.94
CA GLY A 19 -8.03 -7.09 5.08
C GLY A 19 -6.73 -7.84 5.35
N SER A 20 -5.96 -8.06 4.28
CA SER A 20 -4.48 -8.03 4.20
C SER A 20 -4.06 -8.77 2.92
N ALA A 21 -3.63 -8.04 1.89
CA ALA A 21 -3.04 -8.63 0.69
C ALA A 21 -1.76 -9.44 1.06
N PRO A 22 -1.36 -10.47 0.28
CA PRO A 22 -0.58 -11.61 0.76
C PRO A 22 0.87 -11.23 1.05
N SER A 23 1.23 -11.07 2.32
CA SER A 23 2.63 -10.86 2.74
C SER A 23 3.47 -12.11 2.48
N GLN A 24 2.94 -13.30 2.77
CA GLN A 24 3.64 -14.59 2.58
C GLN A 24 4.12 -14.79 1.14
N SER A 25 3.24 -14.64 0.14
CA SER A 25 3.63 -14.84 -1.26
C SER A 25 4.75 -13.91 -1.73
N ARG A 26 4.83 -12.71 -1.15
CA ARG A 26 5.83 -11.70 -1.50
C ARG A 26 7.18 -12.00 -0.86
N THR A 27 7.17 -12.37 0.40
CA THR A 27 8.38 -12.79 1.12
C THR A 27 8.96 -14.07 0.51
N GLU A 28 8.15 -14.99 0.02
CA GLU A 28 8.61 -16.18 -0.71
C GLU A 28 9.25 -15.83 -2.06
N ALA A 29 8.66 -14.90 -2.82
CA ALA A 29 9.24 -14.42 -4.08
C ALA A 29 10.61 -13.75 -3.87
N ASP A 30 10.75 -12.96 -2.80
CA ASP A 30 12.01 -12.30 -2.46
C ASP A 30 13.08 -13.31 -2.02
N GLN A 31 12.69 -14.31 -1.21
CA GLN A 31 13.58 -15.40 -0.83
C GLN A 31 14.07 -16.17 -2.06
N GLY A 32 13.17 -16.50 -2.99
CA GLY A 32 13.52 -17.16 -4.26
C GLY A 32 14.49 -16.31 -5.10
N ARG A 33 14.28 -14.99 -5.14
CA ARG A 33 15.18 -14.07 -5.83
C ARG A 33 16.58 -14.03 -5.21
N CYS A 34 16.67 -13.92 -3.88
CA CYS A 34 17.96 -13.89 -3.18
C CYS A 34 18.68 -15.24 -3.26
N ALA A 35 17.97 -16.37 -3.16
CA ALA A 35 18.53 -17.69 -3.39
C ALA A 35 19.00 -17.87 -4.83
N GLY A 36 18.27 -17.34 -5.82
CA GLY A 36 18.65 -17.36 -7.24
C GLY A 36 19.93 -16.57 -7.55
N TYR A 37 20.29 -15.58 -6.72
CA TYR A 37 21.59 -14.90 -6.78
C TYR A 37 22.73 -15.69 -6.14
N GLY A 38 22.45 -16.85 -5.54
CA GLY A 38 23.43 -17.72 -4.90
C GLY A 38 23.66 -17.43 -3.41
N TYR A 39 22.88 -16.51 -2.82
CA TYR A 39 22.96 -16.28 -1.37
C TYR A 39 22.33 -17.44 -0.60
N GLN A 40 23.04 -17.94 0.40
CA GLN A 40 22.54 -19.04 1.25
C GLN A 40 21.58 -18.50 2.33
N PRO A 41 20.37 -19.05 2.46
CA PRO A 41 19.47 -18.70 3.55
C PRO A 41 20.15 -18.80 4.93
N GLY A 42 19.89 -17.84 5.79
CA GLY A 42 20.52 -17.74 7.12
C GLY A 42 21.92 -17.11 7.12
N SER A 43 22.49 -16.73 5.97
CA SER A 43 23.72 -15.94 5.91
C SER A 43 23.46 -14.44 5.96
N ASP A 44 24.46 -13.67 6.39
CA ASP A 44 24.42 -12.20 6.36
C ASP A 44 24.22 -11.66 4.95
N SER A 45 24.81 -12.32 3.95
CA SER A 45 24.66 -11.95 2.54
C SER A 45 23.21 -12.08 2.06
N PHE A 46 22.51 -13.11 2.51
CA PHE A 46 21.09 -13.32 2.20
C PHE A 46 20.22 -12.29 2.91
N ALA A 47 20.50 -12.02 4.20
CA ALA A 47 19.81 -10.98 4.96
C ALA A 47 19.96 -9.60 4.30
N LYS A 48 21.16 -9.26 3.82
CA LYS A 48 21.42 -8.01 3.09
C LYS A 48 20.67 -7.95 1.76
N CYS A 49 20.59 -9.04 1.02
CA CYS A 49 19.78 -9.11 -0.19
C CYS A 49 18.30 -8.86 0.11
N MET A 50 17.75 -9.58 1.08
CA MET A 50 16.36 -9.44 1.50
C MET A 50 16.05 -8.00 1.92
N MET A 51 16.89 -7.40 2.77
CA MET A 51 16.75 -6.00 3.18
C MET A 51 16.79 -5.03 1.99
N THR A 52 17.65 -5.28 1.01
CA THR A 52 17.74 -4.43 -0.19
C THR A 52 16.46 -4.49 -1.01
N VAL A 53 15.90 -5.69 -1.19
CA VAL A 53 14.64 -5.88 -1.93
C VAL A 53 13.49 -5.22 -1.18
N ASP A 54 13.44 -5.37 0.14
CA ASP A 54 12.43 -4.76 1.00
C ASP A 54 12.45 -3.23 0.92
N VAL A 55 13.60 -2.60 1.13
CA VAL A 55 13.75 -1.13 1.00
C VAL A 55 13.41 -0.66 -0.42
N ALA A 56 13.77 -1.43 -1.45
CA ALA A 56 13.42 -1.08 -2.82
C ALA A 56 11.89 -1.10 -3.05
N ARG A 57 11.18 -2.02 -2.39
CA ARG A 57 9.71 -2.11 -2.40
C ARG A 57 9.09 -0.96 -1.64
N GLU A 58 9.52 -0.67 -0.42
CA GLU A 58 9.03 0.47 0.36
C GLU A 58 9.14 1.77 -0.44
N LYS A 59 10.26 1.95 -1.15
CA LYS A 59 10.45 3.10 -2.05
C LYS A 59 9.51 3.11 -3.25
N ARG A 60 9.07 1.96 -3.75
CA ARG A 60 8.04 1.87 -4.80
C ARG A 60 6.69 2.25 -4.23
N ASP A 61 6.31 1.64 -3.12
CA ASP A 61 5.02 1.85 -2.48
C ASP A 61 4.84 3.32 -2.06
N ALA A 62 5.89 3.96 -1.53
CA ALA A 62 5.89 5.37 -1.17
C ALA A 62 5.84 6.34 -2.37
N ARG A 63 6.17 5.87 -3.59
CA ARG A 63 5.97 6.65 -4.82
C ARG A 63 4.54 6.49 -5.34
N ASP A 64 4.02 5.27 -5.28
CA ASP A 64 2.69 4.94 -5.80
C ASP A 64 1.58 5.47 -4.88
N HIS A 65 1.85 5.52 -3.58
CA HIS A 65 0.95 6.03 -2.54
C HIS A 65 1.66 7.15 -1.76
N PRO A 66 1.72 8.37 -2.34
CA PRO A 66 2.36 9.49 -1.66
C PRO A 66 1.62 9.81 -0.37
N SER A 67 2.36 10.09 0.70
CA SER A 67 1.76 10.50 1.97
C SER A 67 1.07 11.87 1.85
N ASP A 68 0.07 12.11 2.70
CA ASP A 68 -0.64 13.40 2.77
C ASP A 68 0.32 14.57 2.98
N ALA A 69 1.32 14.41 3.85
CA ALA A 69 2.35 15.41 4.07
C ALA A 69 3.09 15.77 2.78
N ARG A 70 3.44 14.77 1.96
CA ARG A 70 4.11 14.98 0.69
C ARG A 70 3.19 15.68 -0.32
N MET A 71 1.94 15.24 -0.45
CA MET A 71 0.96 15.87 -1.35
C MET A 71 0.71 17.33 -0.98
N LYS A 72 0.59 17.61 0.32
CA LYS A 72 0.46 18.96 0.85
C LYS A 72 1.64 19.84 0.46
N SER A 73 2.88 19.40 0.73
CA SER A 73 4.09 20.14 0.35
C SER A 73 4.14 20.43 -1.16
N LEU A 74 3.81 19.45 -2.00
CA LEU A 74 3.79 19.62 -3.45
C LEU A 74 2.75 20.65 -3.92
N SER A 75 1.55 20.68 -3.33
CA SER A 75 0.54 21.69 -3.67
C SER A 75 0.94 23.11 -3.26
N ILE A 76 1.70 23.26 -2.17
CA ILE A 76 2.24 24.55 -1.71
C ILE A 76 3.34 25.03 -2.66
N GLU A 77 4.25 24.13 -3.03
CA GLU A 77 5.36 24.42 -3.95
C GLU A 77 4.87 24.94 -5.31
N ARG A 78 3.72 24.44 -5.76
CA ARG A 78 3.09 24.87 -7.02
C ARG A 78 2.35 26.21 -6.93
N ASN A 79 2.30 26.86 -5.76
CA ASN A 79 1.60 28.13 -5.64
C ASN A 79 2.18 29.16 -6.61
N GLY A 80 1.29 29.86 -7.33
CA GLY A 80 1.68 30.79 -8.40
C GLY A 80 2.00 30.14 -9.76
N ASP A 81 2.11 28.80 -9.85
CA ASP A 81 2.21 28.10 -11.13
C ASP A 81 0.83 27.88 -11.74
N THR A 82 0.48 28.71 -12.72
CA THR A 82 -0.84 28.72 -13.37
C THR A 82 -1.12 27.46 -14.21
N ARG A 83 -0.11 26.61 -14.46
CA ARG A 83 -0.31 25.31 -15.11
C ARG A 83 -1.08 24.34 -14.21
N PHE A 84 -1.07 24.57 -12.89
CA PHE A 84 -1.83 23.78 -11.94
C PHE A 84 -3.12 24.52 -11.53
N PRO A 85 -4.29 23.86 -11.58
CA PRO A 85 -5.52 24.43 -11.07
C PRO A 85 -5.47 24.58 -9.54
N ILE A 86 -6.33 25.44 -8.99
CA ILE A 86 -6.53 25.55 -7.55
C ILE A 86 -7.14 24.26 -7.01
N CYS A 87 -6.55 23.70 -5.96
CA CYS A 87 -7.12 22.57 -5.26
C CYS A 87 -8.50 22.93 -4.70
N SER A 88 -9.47 22.04 -4.84
CA SER A 88 -10.83 22.25 -4.35
C SER A 88 -11.48 20.92 -3.96
N ALA A 89 -12.63 21.00 -3.29
CA ALA A 89 -13.45 19.85 -2.92
C ALA A 89 -13.90 18.99 -4.12
N ALA A 90 -13.84 19.52 -5.34
CA ALA A 90 -14.22 18.79 -6.54
C ALA A 90 -13.15 17.77 -7.01
N GLY A 91 -11.90 17.90 -6.56
CA GLY A 91 -10.87 16.92 -6.88
C GLY A 91 -10.99 15.71 -5.96
N MET A 92 -11.26 14.54 -6.55
CA MET A 92 -11.47 13.29 -5.80
C MET A 92 -10.22 12.83 -5.03
N ASP A 93 -9.04 13.20 -5.52
CA ASP A 93 -7.75 12.91 -4.88
C ASP A 93 -7.25 14.05 -3.98
N ASN A 94 -8.10 15.05 -3.70
CA ASN A 94 -7.75 16.18 -2.86
C ASN A 94 -8.16 15.92 -1.40
N ASN A 95 -7.29 16.33 -0.49
CA ASN A 95 -7.53 16.33 0.95
C ASN A 95 -7.63 17.77 1.47
N LEU A 96 -8.35 17.96 2.58
CA LEU A 96 -8.51 19.24 3.25
C LEU A 96 -7.52 19.37 4.40
N ASP A 97 -6.70 20.42 4.39
CA ASP A 97 -5.91 20.82 5.55
C ASP A 97 -6.81 21.55 6.55
N THR A 98 -7.19 20.84 7.62
CA THR A 98 -8.12 21.36 8.63
C THR A 98 -7.53 22.49 9.47
N VAL A 99 -6.21 22.73 9.41
CA VAL A 99 -5.56 23.82 10.15
C VAL A 99 -5.76 25.17 9.47
N ASN A 100 -5.65 25.22 8.14
CA ASN A 100 -5.74 26.48 7.37
C ASN A 100 -6.92 26.51 6.38
N ASN A 101 -7.78 25.49 6.40
CA ASN A 101 -8.94 25.30 5.52
C ASN A 101 -8.60 25.36 4.02
N ALA A 102 -7.43 24.86 3.63
CA ALA A 102 -7.02 24.81 2.24
C ALA A 102 -6.98 23.37 1.72
N TRP A 103 -7.43 23.19 0.48
CA TRP A 103 -7.34 21.90 -0.21
C TRP A 103 -5.91 21.69 -0.73
N TYR A 104 -5.46 20.44 -0.72
CA TYR A 104 -4.20 20.01 -1.31
C TYR A 104 -4.38 18.66 -2.03
N GLY A 105 -3.53 18.37 -3.01
CA GLY A 105 -3.66 17.16 -3.81
C GLY A 105 -2.52 16.97 -4.82
N PRO A 106 -2.53 15.83 -5.54
CA PRO A 106 -1.40 15.43 -6.38
C PRO A 106 -1.17 16.34 -7.59
N ASN A 107 -2.23 16.91 -8.16
CA ASN A 107 -2.21 17.60 -9.46
C ASN A 107 -2.80 19.03 -9.41
N CYS A 108 -2.70 19.69 -8.26
CA CYS A 108 -3.22 21.04 -8.07
C CYS A 108 -2.28 21.87 -7.18
N ARG A 109 -2.52 23.18 -7.14
CA ARG A 109 -1.84 24.12 -6.25
C ARG A 109 -2.78 24.63 -5.18
N GLN A 110 -2.25 25.00 -4.02
CA GLN A 110 -3.08 25.45 -2.91
C GLN A 110 -3.71 26.84 -3.19
N ARG A 111 -2.96 27.76 -3.82
CA ARG A 111 -3.36 29.14 -4.12
C ARG A 111 -2.71 29.67 -5.40
#